data_AF-A0A258BXP8-F1
#
_entry.id   AF-A0A258BXP8-F1
#
_cell.length_a   1.000
_cell.length_b   1.000
_cell.length_c   1.000
_cell.angle_alpha   90.00
_cell.angle_beta   90.00
_cell.angle_gamma   90.00
#
_symmetry.space_group_name_H-M   'P 1'
#
loop_
_entity.id
_entity.type
_entity.pdbx_description
1 polymer ?
#
loop_
_entity_poly.entity_id
_entity_poly.type
_entity_poly.pdbx_seq_one_letter_code
_entity_poly.pdbx_strand_id
1 'polypeptide(L)'
;MSGGDEDYVFDEETGEWLPASELAAKQAAAGQVEVRDAVGNLLADGDQVTLIKDLEVKGAGQTLKRGTLIKSIRLTGDSQEI
;
A
#
# COMPACT_ATOMS: atom_id res chain seq x y z
N MET A 1 -17.08 30.34 17.61
CA MET A 1 -17.65 28.99 17.51
C MET A 1 -16.48 28.05 17.30
N SER A 2 -15.94 27.51 18.40
CA SER A 2 -14.78 26.62 18.39
C SER A 2 -15.24 25.17 18.41
N GLY A 3 -14.47 24.28 17.80
CA GLY A 3 -14.43 22.86 18.14
C GLY A 3 -15.38 21.95 17.35
N GLY A 4 -15.19 21.82 16.04
CA GLY A 4 -15.85 20.78 15.24
C GLY A 4 -15.19 19.40 15.30
N ASP A 5 -14.18 19.21 16.16
CA ASP A 5 -13.32 18.01 16.19
C ASP A 5 -13.18 17.38 17.60
N GLU A 6 -14.09 17.68 18.53
CA GLU A 6 -14.02 17.25 19.94
C GLU A 6 -14.82 15.97 20.25
N ASP A 7 -15.35 15.30 19.23
CA ASP A 7 -16.09 14.04 19.43
C ASP A 7 -15.10 12.90 19.73
N TYR A 8 -14.95 12.58 21.02
CA TYR A 8 -14.12 11.45 21.47
C TYR A 8 -14.87 10.13 21.26
N VAL A 9 -14.23 9.20 20.54
CA VAL A 9 -14.72 7.85 20.28
C VAL A 9 -13.91 6.86 21.12
N PHE A 10 -14.60 5.95 21.79
CA PHE A 10 -13.99 4.90 22.59
C PHE A 10 -13.48 3.77 21.68
N ASP A 11 -12.18 3.49 21.75
CA ASP A 11 -11.56 2.35 21.06
C ASP A 11 -11.62 1.10 21.96
N GLU A 12 -12.51 0.15 21.62
CA GLU A 12 -12.72 -1.08 22.39
C GLU A 12 -11.54 -2.07 22.34
N GLU A 13 -10.59 -1.92 21.40
CA GLU A 13 -9.39 -2.77 21.35
C GLU A 13 -8.30 -2.30 22.32
N THR A 14 -8.19 -0.99 22.53
CA THR A 14 -7.11 -0.39 23.34
C THR A 14 -7.60 0.15 24.69
N GLY A 15 -8.92 0.33 24.86
CA GLY A 15 -9.53 0.86 26.08
C GLY A 15 -9.33 2.36 26.27
N GLU A 16 -8.90 3.08 25.23
CA GLU A 16 -8.58 4.51 25.27
C GLU A 16 -9.65 5.34 24.55
N TRP A 17 -9.83 6.59 25.03
CA TRP A 17 -10.69 7.58 24.38
C TRP A 17 -9.86 8.39 23.40
N LEU A 18 -10.08 8.19 22.10
CA LEU A 18 -9.37 8.89 21.04
C LEU A 18 -10.30 9.88 20.33
N PRO A 19 -9.82 11.05 19.87
CA PRO A 19 -10.65 11.94 19.06
C PRO A 19 -11.04 11.24 17.75
N ALA A 20 -12.27 11.48 17.27
CA ALA A 20 -12.82 10.86 16.06
C ALA A 20 -11.91 11.01 14.84
N SER A 21 -11.20 12.14 14.75
CA SER A 21 -10.22 12.43 13.68
C SER A 21 -9.04 11.46 13.68
N GLU A 22 -8.53 11.12 14.87
CA GLU A 22 -7.35 10.25 15.02
C GLU A 22 -7.72 8.77 14.86
N LEU A 23 -8.92 8.37 15.30
CA LEU A 23 -9.46 7.04 15.00
C LEU A 23 -9.73 6.85 13.50
N ALA A 24 -10.30 7.86 12.84
CA ALA A 24 -10.52 7.86 11.39
C ALA A 24 -9.19 7.84 10.62
N ALA A 25 -8.16 8.56 11.07
CA ALA A 25 -6.83 8.51 10.49
C ALA A 25 -6.18 7.13 10.66
N LYS A 26 -6.33 6.50 11.82
CA LYS A 26 -5.80 5.14 12.10
C LYS A 26 -6.51 4.08 11.27
N GLN A 27 -7.84 4.17 11.12
CA GLN A 27 -8.60 3.29 10.24
C GLN A 27 -8.32 3.52 8.76
N ALA A 28 -8.12 4.78 8.34
CA ALA A 28 -7.71 5.11 6.98
C ALA A 28 -6.30 4.59 6.66
N ALA A 29 -5.38 4.63 7.62
CA ALA A 29 -4.05 4.05 7.49
C ALA A 29 -4.09 2.51 7.47
N ALA A 30 -4.97 1.88 8.24
CA ALA A 30 -5.15 0.42 8.23
C ALA A 30 -5.72 -0.10 6.89
N GLY A 31 -6.45 0.74 6.14
CA GLY A 31 -6.95 0.42 4.80
C GLY A 31 -5.99 0.74 3.64
N GLN A 32 -4.87 1.43 3.91
CA GLN A 32 -3.86 1.69 2.88
C GLN A 32 -2.95 0.49 2.74
N VAL A 33 -3.18 -0.25 1.66
CA VAL A 33 -2.34 -1.38 1.31
C VAL A 33 -0.98 -0.87 0.86
N GLU A 34 -0.01 -0.95 1.77
CA GLU A 34 1.38 -0.58 1.51
C GLU A 34 2.02 -1.61 0.58
N VAL A 35 2.16 -1.25 -0.69
CA VAL A 35 2.86 -2.07 -1.67
C VAL A 35 4.35 -1.76 -1.61
N ARG A 36 5.17 -2.80 -1.44
CA ARG A 36 6.63 -2.67 -1.31
C ARG A 36 7.36 -3.50 -2.35
N ASP A 37 8.49 -3.00 -2.83
CA ASP A 37 9.37 -3.78 -3.68
C ASP A 37 10.17 -4.84 -2.89
N ALA A 38 10.93 -5.68 -3.60
CA ALA A 38 11.75 -6.72 -2.99
C ALA A 38 12.92 -6.19 -2.12
N VAL A 39 13.20 -4.88 -2.18
CA VAL A 39 14.23 -4.18 -1.40
C VAL A 39 13.61 -3.48 -0.18
N GLY A 40 12.29 -3.36 -0.12
CA GLY A 40 11.52 -2.75 0.97
C GLY A 40 11.09 -1.30 0.71
N ASN A 41 11.28 -0.78 -0.50
CA ASN A 41 10.84 0.57 -0.87
C ASN A 41 9.32 0.60 -1.06
N LEU A 42 8.65 1.64 -0.55
CA LEU A 42 7.23 1.88 -0.81
C LEU A 42 7.02 2.28 -2.26
N LEU A 43 6.09 1.60 -2.93
CA LEU A 43 5.74 1.85 -4.32
C LEU A 43 4.49 2.71 -4.42
N ALA A 44 4.43 3.50 -5.49
CA ALA A 44 3.29 4.33 -5.83
C ALA A 44 2.86 4.06 -7.29
N ASP A 45 1.63 4.44 -7.62
CA ASP A 45 1.14 4.40 -8.99
C ASP A 45 2.03 5.23 -9.93
N GLY A 46 2.36 4.64 -11.09
CA GLY A 46 3.21 5.28 -12.09
C GLY A 46 4.71 5.11 -11.87
N ASP A 47 5.13 4.46 -10.78
CA ASP A 47 6.53 4.18 -10.52
C ASP A 47 7.11 3.07 -11.44
N GLN A 48 8.39 2.80 -11.29
CA GLN A 48 9.14 1.87 -12.12
C GLN A 48 9.95 0.88 -11.28
N VAL A 49 9.77 -0.41 -11.56
CA VAL A 49 10.36 -1.52 -10.80
C VAL A 49 11.22 -2.40 -11.70
N THR A 50 12.19 -3.07 -11.09
CA THR A 50 13.10 -3.97 -11.80
C THR A 50 12.93 -5.41 -11.32
N LEU A 51 12.91 -6.34 -12.25
CA LEU A 51 12.84 -7.78 -11.96
C LEU A 51 14.12 -8.27 -11.29
N ILE A 52 13.99 -8.83 -10.09
CA ILE A 52 15.12 -9.43 -9.35
C ILE A 52 15.41 -10.89 -9.74
N LYS A 53 14.44 -11.56 -10.38
CA LYS A 53 14.48 -12.97 -10.79
C LYS A 53 13.94 -13.11 -12.20
N ASP A 54 14.33 -14.21 -12.85
CA ASP A 54 13.76 -14.59 -14.14
C ASP A 54 12.33 -15.13 -13.92
N LEU A 55 11.37 -14.63 -14.70
CA LEU A 55 9.98 -15.07 -14.68
C LEU A 55 9.58 -15.56 -16.06
N GLU A 56 9.05 -16.77 -16.14
CA GLU A 56 8.49 -17.32 -17.37
C GLU A 56 7.01 -16.94 -17.47
N VAL A 57 6.65 -16.16 -18.49
CA VAL A 57 5.26 -15.76 -18.71
C VAL A 57 4.55 -16.82 -19.53
N LYS A 58 3.67 -17.56 -18.86
CA LYS A 58 2.79 -18.52 -19.54
C LYS A 58 1.89 -17.79 -20.53
N GLY A 59 1.82 -18.27 -21.77
CA GLY A 59 0.97 -17.72 -22.83
C GLY A 59 1.64 -16.71 -23.76
N ALA A 60 2.64 -15.96 -23.30
CA ALA A 60 3.42 -15.07 -24.17
C ALA A 60 4.65 -15.76 -24.81
N GLY A 61 5.08 -16.91 -24.27
CA GLY A 61 6.27 -17.62 -24.74
C GLY A 61 7.59 -16.87 -24.48
N GLN A 62 7.55 -15.83 -23.65
CA GLN A 62 8.71 -14.99 -23.34
C GLN A 62 9.08 -15.15 -21.86
N THR A 63 10.38 -15.30 -21.60
CA THR A 63 10.94 -15.20 -20.26
C THR A 63 11.35 -13.76 -20.00
N LEU A 64 10.75 -13.13 -19.01
CA LEU A 64 11.20 -11.86 -18.45
C LEU A 64 12.48 -12.12 -17.67
N LYS A 65 13.59 -11.59 -18.14
CA LYS A 65 14.90 -11.77 -17.50
C LYS A 65 15.07 -10.81 -16.33
N ARG A 66 15.83 -11.26 -15.33
CA ARG A 66 16.33 -10.40 -14.27
C ARG A 66 16.96 -9.14 -14.87
N GLY A 67 16.65 -7.99 -14.28
CA GLY A 67 17.09 -6.68 -14.76
C GLY A 67 16.14 -6.01 -15.75
N THR A 68 15.06 -6.67 -16.17
CA THR A 68 14.02 -6.02 -16.99
C THR A 68 13.31 -4.96 -16.15
N LEU A 69 13.25 -3.74 -16.70
CA LEU A 69 12.59 -2.57 -16.10
C LEU A 69 11.13 -2.50 -16.56
N ILE A 70 10.21 -2.53 -15.62
CA ILE A 70 8.77 -2.31 -15.85
C ILE A 70 8.45 -0.89 -15.41
N LYS A 71 7.88 -0.10 -16.31
CA LYS A 71 7.56 1.31 -16.09
C LYS A 71 6.05 1.48 -15.94
N SER A 72 5.64 2.50 -15.20
CA SER A 72 4.23 2.89 -15.07
C SER A 72 3.37 1.77 -14.48
N ILE A 73 3.78 1.24 -13.34
CA ILE A 73 3.04 0.22 -12.58
C ILE A 73 1.72 0.78 -12.02
N ARG A 74 0.76 -0.09 -11.68
CA ARG A 74 -0.51 0.32 -11.06
C ARG A 74 -0.85 -0.57 -9.87
N LEU A 75 -0.97 0.02 -8.70
CA LEU A 75 -1.32 -0.67 -7.47
C LEU A 75 -2.78 -1.13 -7.54
N THR A 76 -3.02 -2.43 -7.34
CA THR A 76 -4.37 -3.03 -7.41
C THR A 76 -5.07 -3.11 -6.06
N GLY A 77 -4.45 -2.60 -4.99
CA GLY A 77 -4.96 -2.69 -3.62
C GLY A 77 -4.64 -4.02 -2.94
N ASP A 78 -3.76 -4.85 -3.50
CA ASP A 78 -3.09 -5.95 -2.80
C ASP A 78 -1.61 -5.59 -2.61
N SER A 79 -1.07 -5.87 -1.42
CA SER A 79 0.33 -5.64 -1.06
C SER A 79 1.30 -6.44 -1.92
N GLN A 80 0.82 -7.53 -2.55
CA GLN A 80 1.59 -8.45 -3.38
C GLN A 80 1.39 -8.21 -4.89
N GLU A 81 0.58 -7.23 -5.29
CA GLU A 81 0.23 -6.99 -6.71
C GLU A 81 0.46 -5.53 -7.14
N ILE A 82 0.92 -5.37 -8.39
CA ILE A 82 1.26 -4.09 -9.06
C ILE A 82 0.98 -4.13 -10.58
#